data_AF-A0A5J6L2X9-F1
#
_entry.id   AF-A0A5J6L2X9-F1
#
_cell.length_a   1.000
_cell.length_b   1.000
_cell.length_c   1.000
_cell.angle_alpha   90.00
_cell.angle_beta   90.00
_cell.angle_gamma   90.00
#
_symmetry.space_group_name_H-M   'P 1'
#
loop_
_entity.id
_entity.type
_entity.pdbx_description
1 polymer ?
#
loop_
_entity_poly.entity_id
_entity_poly.type
_entity_poly.pdbx_seq_one_letter_code
_entity_poly.pdbx_strand_id
1 'polypeptide(L)'
;MRVFVRGLFAVVALAVVAGLTLAPRMLVGPARRAFLDWADATTMPLLGGAEYADAERLLNTAMFVPLGAALALLLPLRGWPLAVAAGFGVSVAVEYLQAAIPGRVPDATDVVWNTVGALVGVGAVTLVRALAAAVRAQRGSVTRT
;
A
#
# COMPACT_ATOMS: atom_id res chain seq x y z
N MET A 1 8.77 -16.64 16.02
CA MET A 1 9.04 -16.63 14.56
C MET A 1 7.96 -15.92 13.74
N ARG A 2 6.67 -16.28 13.83
CA ARG A 2 5.61 -15.67 12.99
C ARG A 2 5.40 -14.16 13.19
N VAL A 3 5.54 -13.64 14.41
CA VAL A 3 5.44 -12.20 14.70
C VAL A 3 6.64 -11.44 14.12
N PHE A 4 7.85 -11.99 14.26
CA PHE A 4 9.07 -11.41 13.69
C PHE A 4 8.98 -11.26 12.17
N VAL A 5 8.53 -12.29 11.45
CA VAL A 5 8.39 -12.24 9.98
C VAL A 5 7.38 -11.17 9.54
N ARG A 6 6.26 -11.02 10.26
CA ARG A 6 5.25 -9.99 9.96
C ARG A 6 5.77 -8.58 10.26
N GLY A 7 6.50 -8.43 11.36
CA GLY A 7 7.18 -7.18 11.71
C GLY A 7 8.21 -6.78 10.66
N LEU A 8 9.07 -7.73 10.25
CA LEU A 8 10.05 -7.50 9.19
C LEU A 8 9.39 -7.10 7.88
N PHE A 9 8.32 -7.78 7.46
CA PHE A 9 7.59 -7.42 6.24
C PHE A 9 7.01 -6.00 6.32
N ALA A 10 6.44 -5.60 7.46
CA ALA A 10 5.94 -4.24 7.66
C ALA A 10 7.04 -3.18 7.63
N VAL A 11 8.20 -3.46 8.25
CA VAL A 11 9.35 -2.56 8.22
C VAL A 11 9.87 -2.41 6.80
N VAL A 12 10.00 -3.50 6.05
CA VAL A 12 10.42 -3.47 4.65
C VAL A 12 9.42 -2.70 3.79
N ALA A 13 8.11 -2.96 3.93
CA ALA A 13 7.09 -2.25 3.18
C ALA A 13 7.11 -0.74 3.48
N LEU A 14 7.25 -0.36 4.75
CA LEU A 14 7.37 1.04 5.16
C LEU A 14 8.65 1.69 4.62
N ALA A 15 9.78 0.98 4.67
CA ALA A 15 11.06 1.46 4.15
C ALA A 15 11.02 1.66 2.63
N VAL A 16 10.33 0.77 1.90
CA VAL A 16 10.11 0.91 0.45
C VAL A 16 9.24 2.13 0.16
N VAL A 17 8.12 2.32 0.88
CA VAL A 17 7.28 3.51 0.72
C VAL A 17 8.09 4.77 0.99
N ALA A 18 8.74 4.88 2.16
CA ALA A 18 9.53 6.05 2.52
C ALA A 18 10.69 6.30 1.53
N GLY A 19 11.39 5.25 1.12
CA GLY A 19 12.51 5.34 0.19
C GLY A 19 12.08 5.80 -1.20
N LEU A 20 10.94 5.35 -1.70
CA LEU A 20 10.49 5.70 -3.05
C LEU A 20 9.73 7.03 -3.10
N THR A 21 9.10 7.46 -2.00
CA THR A 21 8.34 8.73 -1.96
C THR A 21 9.18 9.92 -1.48
N LEU A 22 10.17 9.71 -0.62
CA LEU A 22 10.97 10.79 0.00
C LEU A 22 12.41 10.87 -0.54
N ALA A 23 12.92 9.86 -1.25
CA ALA A 23 14.28 9.95 -1.77
C ALA A 23 14.43 11.07 -2.80
N PRO A 24 15.61 11.73 -2.84
CA PRO A 24 15.95 12.68 -3.88
C PRO A 24 15.70 12.09 -5.27
N ARG A 25 15.03 12.86 -6.15
CA ARG A 25 14.68 12.43 -7.52
C ARG A 25 15.88 11.90 -8.33
N MET A 26 17.09 12.33 -8.00
CA MET A 26 18.32 11.86 -8.63
C MET A 26 18.62 10.38 -8.35
N LEU A 27 18.21 9.85 -7.19
CA LEU A 27 18.49 8.47 -6.78
C LEU A 27 17.43 7.49 -7.30
N VAL A 28 16.16 7.87 -7.23
CA VAL A 28 15.02 7.03 -7.65
C VAL A 28 14.59 7.29 -9.09
N GLY A 29 15.14 8.31 -9.75
CA GLY A 29 14.78 8.73 -11.10
C GLY A 29 14.84 7.64 -12.19
N PRO A 30 15.87 6.77 -12.24
CA PRO A 30 15.91 5.68 -13.22
C PRO A 30 14.82 4.63 -13.01
N ALA A 31 14.62 4.17 -11.77
CA ALA A 31 13.58 3.19 -11.44
C ALA A 31 12.17 3.77 -11.65
N ARG A 32 11.97 5.03 -11.26
CA ARG A 32 10.72 5.76 -11.49
C ARG A 32 10.43 5.90 -12.98
N ARG A 33 11.41 6.29 -13.80
CA ARG A 33 11.24 6.35 -15.27
C ARG A 33 10.89 5.00 -15.86
N ALA A 34 11.62 3.94 -15.51
CA ALA A 34 11.33 2.60 -16.01
C ALA A 34 9.90 2.13 -15.67
N PHE A 35 9.39 2.46 -14.48
CA PHE A 35 8.00 2.18 -14.12
C PHE A 35 7.02 2.99 -14.97
N LEU A 36 7.27 4.29 -15.15
CA LEU A 36 6.40 5.18 -15.93
C LEU A 36 6.37 4.75 -17.39
N ASP A 37 7.52 4.43 -17.98
CA ASP A 37 7.62 3.93 -19.36
C ASP A 37 6.82 2.62 -19.54
N TRP A 38 6.87 1.73 -18.53
CA TRP A 38 6.05 0.51 -18.52
C TRP A 38 4.55 0.81 -18.37
N ALA A 39 4.17 1.73 -17.48
CA ALA A 39 2.78 2.12 -17.24
C ALA A 39 2.17 2.77 -18.49
N ASP A 40 2.93 3.62 -19.17
CA ASP A 40 2.58 4.27 -20.44
C ASP A 40 2.43 3.25 -21.58
N ALA A 41 3.26 2.21 -21.60
CA ALA A 41 3.19 1.16 -22.60
C ALA A 41 2.03 0.16 -22.38
N THR A 42 1.56 -0.02 -21.13
CA THR A 42 0.68 -1.14 -20.76
C THR A 42 -0.69 -0.70 -20.26
N THR A 43 -0.75 0.27 -19.37
CA THR A 43 -1.95 0.61 -18.57
C THR A 43 -2.63 1.89 -19.05
N MET A 44 -1.87 2.91 -19.42
CA MET A 44 -2.39 4.23 -19.78
C MET A 44 -3.06 4.35 -21.16
N PRO A 45 -2.78 3.51 -22.17
CA PRO A 45 -3.52 3.51 -23.43
C PRO A 45 -4.97 3.01 -23.28
N LEU A 46 -5.23 2.19 -22.25
CA LEU A 46 -6.54 1.59 -21.95
C LEU A 46 -7.46 2.52 -21.13
N LEU A 47 -6.92 3.55 -20.49
CA LEU A 47 -7.64 4.50 -19.62
C LEU A 47 -7.76 5.92 -20.23
N GLY A 48 -7.37 6.11 -21.50
CA GLY A 48 -7.58 7.35 -22.23
C GLY A 48 -6.39 8.32 -22.27
N GLY A 49 -5.17 7.86 -21.98
CA GLY A 49 -3.96 8.69 -21.98
C GLY A 49 -3.91 9.61 -20.76
N ALA A 50 -3.50 9.06 -19.61
CA ALA A 50 -3.35 9.84 -18.40
C ALA A 50 -2.07 10.70 -18.46
N GLU A 51 -2.09 11.86 -17.81
CA GLU A 51 -0.93 12.73 -17.77
C GLU A 51 0.18 12.10 -16.89
N TYR A 52 1.43 12.53 -17.09
CA TYR A 52 2.59 12.02 -16.33
C TYR A 52 2.40 12.09 -14.80
N ALA A 53 1.57 13.02 -14.33
CA ALA A 53 1.16 13.15 -12.94
C ALA A 53 0.35 11.93 -12.46
N ASP A 54 -0.59 11.43 -13.26
CA ASP A 54 -1.46 10.31 -12.88
C ASP A 54 -0.68 9.00 -12.71
N ALA A 55 0.32 8.76 -13.56
CA ALA A 55 1.17 7.59 -13.46
C ALA A 55 2.04 7.59 -12.18
N GLU A 56 2.49 8.76 -11.72
CA GLU A 56 3.21 8.89 -10.44
C GLU A 56 2.29 8.63 -9.24
N ARG A 57 1.04 9.11 -9.30
CA ARG A 57 0.03 8.84 -8.26
C ARG A 57 -0.30 7.35 -8.18
N LEU A 58 -0.41 6.69 -9.33
CA LEU A 58 -0.63 5.25 -9.40
C LEU A 58 0.53 4.48 -8.78
N LEU A 59 1.76 4.90 -9.05
CA LEU A 59 2.97 4.30 -8.48
C LEU A 59 2.95 4.40 -6.95
N ASN A 60 2.69 5.59 -6.42
CA ASN A 60 2.59 5.80 -4.97
C ASN A 60 1.48 4.93 -4.35
N THR A 61 0.30 4.93 -4.97
CA THR A 61 -0.84 4.10 -4.56
C THR A 61 -0.50 2.61 -4.50
N ALA A 62 0.19 2.11 -5.53
CA ALA A 62 0.58 0.72 -5.63
C ALA A 62 1.52 0.30 -4.50
N MET A 63 2.40 1.20 -4.02
CA MET A 63 3.27 0.92 -2.87
C MET A 63 2.51 0.84 -1.54
N PHE A 64 1.38 1.51 -1.41
CA PHE A 64 0.56 1.43 -0.20
C PHE A 64 -0.20 0.10 -0.08
N VAL A 65 -0.41 -0.64 -1.17
CA VAL A 65 -1.02 -1.98 -1.15
C VAL A 65 -0.24 -2.98 -0.29
N PRO A 66 1.06 -3.24 -0.52
CA PRO A 66 1.83 -4.14 0.34
C PRO A 66 1.97 -3.61 1.77
N LEU A 67 2.02 -2.28 1.98
CA LEU A 67 2.02 -1.69 3.32
C LEU A 67 0.71 -1.99 4.07
N GLY A 68 -0.44 -1.76 3.44
CA GLY A 68 -1.76 -2.07 4.01
C GLY A 68 -1.90 -3.55 4.35
N ALA A 69 -1.43 -4.44 3.46
CA ALA A 69 -1.37 -5.86 3.72
C ALA A 69 -0.51 -6.19 4.96
N ALA A 70 0.67 -5.57 5.08
CA ALA A 70 1.55 -5.75 6.23
C ALA A 70 0.89 -5.31 7.54
N LEU A 71 0.27 -4.13 7.55
CA LEU A 71 -0.46 -3.59 8.71
C LEU A 71 -1.60 -4.53 9.14
N ALA A 72 -2.37 -5.06 8.19
CA ALA A 72 -3.44 -6.02 8.48
C ALA A 72 -2.90 -7.35 9.06
N LEU A 73 -1.69 -7.78 8.67
CA LEU A 73 -1.06 -8.99 9.21
C LEU A 73 -0.55 -8.80 10.65
N LEU A 74 -0.19 -7.57 11.04
CA LEU A 74 0.22 -7.24 12.40
C LEU A 74 -0.94 -7.23 13.39
N LEU A 75 -2.16 -6.98 12.90
CA LEU A 75 -3.34 -6.85 13.73
C LEU A 75 -4.22 -8.12 13.77
N PRO A 76 -5.01 -8.31 14.85
CA PRO A 76 -6.08 -9.31 14.84
C PRO A 76 -7.09 -9.01 13.72
N LEU A 77 -7.88 -10.01 13.30
CA LEU A 77 -8.77 -9.87 12.14
C LEU A 77 -9.78 -8.72 12.29
N ARG A 78 -10.23 -8.45 13.52
CA ARG A 78 -11.14 -7.33 13.85
C ARG A 78 -10.44 -5.96 13.88
N GLY A 79 -9.10 -5.94 13.86
CA GLY A 79 -8.30 -4.72 13.85
C GLY A 79 -8.09 -4.12 12.46
N TRP A 80 -8.78 -4.63 11.42
CA TRP A 80 -8.66 -4.11 10.05
C TRP A 80 -8.94 -2.58 9.95
N PRO A 81 -9.88 -1.96 10.70
CA PRO A 81 -10.09 -0.52 10.60
C PRO A 81 -8.87 0.27 11.10
N LEU A 82 -8.20 -0.23 12.14
CA LEU A 82 -6.96 0.36 12.66
C LEU A 82 -5.81 0.22 11.64
N ALA A 83 -5.75 -0.86 10.87
CA ALA A 83 -4.78 -0.99 9.79
C ALA A 83 -4.99 0.06 8.69
N VAL A 84 -6.25 0.33 8.31
CA VAL A 84 -6.58 1.40 7.35
C VAL A 84 -6.22 2.78 7.92
N ALA A 85 -6.58 3.04 9.18
CA ALA A 85 -6.24 4.30 9.84
C ALA A 85 -4.72 4.52 9.94
N ALA A 86 -3.95 3.46 10.21
CA ALA A 86 -2.49 3.52 10.20
C ALA A 86 -1.95 3.81 8.78
N GLY A 87 -2.51 3.19 7.74
CA GLY A 87 -2.17 3.48 6.35
C GLY A 87 -2.44 4.94 5.97
N PHE A 88 -3.61 5.48 6.35
CA PHE A 88 -3.93 6.90 6.20
C PHE A 88 -2.94 7.79 6.95
N GLY A 89 -2.59 7.46 8.20
CA GLY A 89 -1.62 8.21 8.99
C GLY A 89 -0.22 8.25 8.34
N VAL A 90 0.24 7.12 7.78
CA VAL A 90 1.49 7.08 7.01
C VAL A 90 1.38 7.93 5.75
N SER A 91 0.25 7.91 5.06
CA SER A 91 -0.01 8.71 3.87
C SER A 91 0.09 10.21 4.15
N VAL A 92 -0.59 10.68 5.22
CA VAL A 92 -0.49 12.07 5.69
C VAL A 92 0.95 12.43 6.07
N ALA A 93 1.67 11.53 6.75
CA ALA A 93 3.05 11.77 7.13
C ALA A 93 3.97 11.90 5.91
N VAL A 94 3.80 11.07 4.89
CA VAL A 94 4.55 11.16 3.63
C VAL A 94 4.29 12.51 2.96
N GLU A 95 3.02 12.90 2.82
CA GLU A 95 2.61 14.17 2.21
C GLU A 95 3.22 15.38 2.93
N TYR A 96 3.15 15.37 4.25
CA TYR A 96 3.73 16.40 5.11
C TYR A 96 5.25 16.49 4.94
N LEU A 97 5.94 15.36 4.89
CA LEU A 97 7.39 15.32 4.69
C LEU A 97 7.80 15.75 3.27
N GLN A 98 6.97 15.47 2.27
CA GLN A 98 7.20 15.93 0.90
C GLN A 98 7.12 17.45 0.76
N ALA A 99 6.38 18.14 1.62
CA ALA A 99 6.33 19.61 1.66
C ALA A 99 7.72 20.25 1.90
N ALA A 100 8.65 19.52 2.53
CA ALA A 100 10.01 19.98 2.75
C ALA A 100 10.95 19.71 1.56
N ILE A 101 10.49 19.04 0.50
CA ILE A 101 11.30 18.68 -0.67
C ILE A 101 11.16 19.76 -1.74
N PRO A 102 12.26 20.42 -2.17
CA PRO A 102 12.21 21.45 -3.22
C PRO A 102 11.57 20.91 -4.52
N GLY A 103 10.56 21.61 -5.02
CA GLY A 103 9.85 21.24 -6.24
C GLY A 103 8.82 20.11 -6.09
N ARG A 104 8.45 19.75 -4.84
CA ARG A 104 7.24 19.00 -4.52
C ARG A 104 6.18 19.95 -3.99
N VAL A 105 4.96 19.82 -4.50
CA VAL A 105 3.77 20.52 -4.01
C VAL A 105 2.90 19.46 -3.36
N PRO A 106 2.57 19.61 -2.07
CA PRO A 106 1.64 18.68 -1.43
C PRO A 106 0.25 18.71 -2.06
N ASP A 107 -0.37 17.56 -2.28
CA ASP A 107 -1.73 17.37 -2.79
C ASP A 107 -2.53 16.42 -1.87
N ALA A 108 -3.61 16.93 -1.27
CA ALA A 108 -4.52 16.14 -0.44
C ALA A 108 -5.10 14.93 -1.18
N THR A 109 -5.17 14.99 -2.50
CA THR A 109 -5.66 13.90 -3.34
C THR A 109 -4.67 12.71 -3.35
N ASP A 110 -3.37 12.95 -3.16
CA ASP A 110 -2.38 11.86 -2.99
C ASP A 110 -2.58 11.11 -1.67
N VAL A 111 -2.98 11.83 -0.63
CA VAL A 111 -3.34 11.20 0.65
C VAL A 111 -4.47 10.19 0.46
N VAL A 112 -5.50 10.58 -0.31
CA VAL A 112 -6.66 9.74 -0.63
C VAL A 112 -6.24 8.51 -1.42
N TRP A 113 -5.50 8.69 -2.52
CA TRP A 113 -5.07 7.60 -3.39
C TRP A 113 -4.19 6.56 -2.67
N ASN A 114 -3.21 7.02 -1.90
CA ASN A 114 -2.40 6.15 -1.05
C ASN A 114 -3.25 5.42 0.00
N THR A 115 -4.26 6.08 0.57
CA THR A 115 -5.19 5.44 1.52
C THR A 115 -6.04 4.37 0.84
N VAL A 116 -6.46 4.58 -0.41
CA VAL A 116 -7.14 3.57 -1.23
C VAL A 116 -6.23 2.36 -1.46
N GLY A 117 -4.95 2.58 -1.79
CA GLY A 117 -3.95 1.52 -1.89
C GLY A 117 -3.84 0.71 -0.60
N ALA A 118 -3.73 1.39 0.55
CA ALA A 118 -3.70 0.73 1.85
C ALA A 118 -4.97 -0.08 2.13
N LEU A 119 -6.15 0.47 1.82
CA LEU A 119 -7.44 -0.21 1.97
C LEU A 119 -7.50 -1.50 1.14
N VAL A 120 -7.02 -1.48 -0.10
CA VAL A 120 -6.96 -2.66 -0.98
C VAL A 120 -6.09 -3.75 -0.33
N GLY A 121 -4.90 -3.39 0.16
CA GLY A 121 -4.01 -4.33 0.85
C GLY A 121 -4.61 -4.92 2.12
N VAL A 122 -5.23 -4.08 2.95
CA VAL A 122 -5.93 -4.50 4.17
C VAL A 122 -7.10 -5.44 3.83
N GLY A 123 -7.91 -5.08 2.83
CA GLY A 123 -9.06 -5.84 2.38
C GLY A 123 -8.67 -7.23 1.90
N ALA A 124 -7.63 -7.34 1.07
CA ALA A 124 -7.13 -8.61 0.55
C ALA A 124 -6.73 -9.57 1.70
N VAL A 125 -5.92 -9.09 2.66
CA VAL A 125 -5.48 -9.90 3.80
C VAL A 125 -6.65 -10.28 4.71
N THR A 126 -7.54 -9.33 4.99
CA THR A 126 -8.69 -9.54 5.87
C THR A 126 -9.66 -10.57 5.28
N LEU A 127 -9.94 -10.47 3.98
CA LEU A 127 -10.79 -11.41 3.25
C LEU A 127 -10.22 -12.83 3.30
N VAL A 128 -8.95 -13.01 2.93
CA VAL A 128 -8.29 -14.33 2.95
C VAL A 128 -8.32 -14.94 4.34
N ARG A 129 -8.04 -14.15 5.39
CA ARG A 129 -8.08 -14.63 6.78
C ARG A 129 -9.49 -15.00 7.24
N ALA A 130 -10.50 -14.22 6.85
CA ALA A 130 -11.89 -14.46 7.17
C ALA A 130 -12.41 -15.74 6.51
N LEU A 131 -12.15 -15.93 5.21
CA LEU A 131 -12.49 -17.16 4.48
C LEU A 131 -11.81 -18.38 5.11
N ALA A 132 -10.51 -18.29 5.43
CA ALA A 132 -9.79 -19.38 6.07
C ALA A 132 -10.34 -19.71 7.47
N ALA A 133 -10.84 -18.72 8.22
CA ALA A 133 -11.48 -18.93 9.52
C ALA A 133 -12.84 -19.63 9.36
N ALA A 134 -13.65 -19.23 8.38
CA ALA A 134 -14.93 -19.84 8.08
C ALA A 134 -14.79 -21.33 7.69
N VAL A 135 -13.83 -21.65 6.81
CA VAL A 135 -13.55 -23.04 6.40
C VAL A 135 -13.13 -23.91 7.60
N ARG A 136 -12.31 -23.37 8.52
CA ARG A 136 -11.91 -24.09 9.74
C ARG A 136 -13.10 -24.35 10.68
N ALA A 137 -14.01 -23.39 10.81
CA ALA A 137 -15.21 -23.55 11.64
C ALA A 137 -16.13 -24.67 11.12
N GLN A 138 -16.31 -24.76 9.79
CA GLN A 138 -17.12 -25.81 9.16
C GLN A 138 -16.52 -27.22 9.34
N ARG A 139 -15.19 -27.36 9.31
CA ARG A 139 -14.54 -28.67 9.55
C ARG A 139 -14.66 -29.16 10.99
N GLY A 140 -14.70 -28.23 11.95
CA GLY A 140 -14.86 -28.56 13.37
C GLY A 140 -16.27 -29.01 13.76
N SER A 141 -17.30 -28.62 13.00
CA SER A 141 -18.68 -29.08 13.24
C SER A 141 -18.95 -30.49 12.72
N VAL A 142 -18.26 -30.92 11.64
CA VAL A 142 -18.43 -32.26 11.04
C VAL A 142 -17.79 -33.38 11.87
N THR A 143 -16.80 -33.06 12.71
CA THR A 143 -16.08 -34.06 13.54
C THR A 143 -16.69 -34.26 14.94
N ARG A 144 -17.74 -33.51 15.30
CA ARG A 144 -18.42 -33.59 16.60
C ARG A 144 -19.76 -34.33 16.57
N THR A 145 -20.12 -34.92 15.43
CA THR A 145 -21.31 -35.78 15.24
C THR A 145 -20.87 -37.22 15.12
#